data_AF-A0A444EXE4-F1
#
_entry.id   AF-A0A444EXE4-F1
#
_cell.length_a   1.000
_cell.length_b   1.000
_cell.length_c   1.000
_cell.angle_alpha   90.00
_cell.angle_beta   90.00
_cell.angle_gamma   90.00
#
_symmetry.space_group_name_H-M   'P 1'
#
loop_
_entity.id
_entity.type
_entity.pdbx_description
1 polymer ?
#
loop_
_entity_poly.entity_id
_entity_poly.type
_entity_poly.pdbx_seq_one_letter_code
_entity_poly.pdbx_strand_id
1 'polypeptide(L)' 'MPVLSYKFSIIDPISGKEVDDTSQFISSVCWRGQTSMLLAASSSGNIKFLEMV' A
#
# COMPACT_ATOMS: atom_id res chain seq x y z
N MET A 1 -4.81 -16.33 11.95
CA MET A 1 -5.31 -14.97 11.66
C MET A 1 -4.12 -14.07 11.46
N PRO A 2 -4.11 -13.18 10.44
CA PRO A 2 -3.05 -12.18 10.30
C PRO A 2 -3.06 -11.23 11.51
N VAL A 3 -1.88 -10.83 11.97
CA VAL A 3 -1.70 -9.93 13.13
C VAL A 3 -1.90 -8.46 12.73
N LEU A 4 -1.68 -8.12 11.46
CA LEU A 4 -1.85 -6.78 10.90
C LEU A 4 -2.34 -6.89 9.45
N SER A 5 -3.20 -5.97 9.01
CA SER A 5 -3.60 -5.82 7.60
C SER A 5 -3.68 -4.35 7.22
N TYR A 6 -3.34 -4.05 5.98
CA TYR A 6 -3.44 -2.70 5.42
C TYR A 6 -4.03 -2.80 4.01
N LYS A 7 -5.08 -2.01 3.74
CA LYS A 7 -5.73 -1.97 2.43
C LYS A 7 -5.21 -0.79 1.63
N PHE A 8 -4.76 -1.07 0.41
CA PHE A 8 -4.38 -0.03 -0.54
C PHE A 8 -5.61 0.56 -1.20
N SER A 9 -5.60 1.89 -1.36
CA SER A 9 -6.59 2.65 -2.11
C SER A 9 -5.87 3.44 -3.20
N ILE A 10 -6.57 3.75 -4.29
CA ILE A 10 -6.07 4.63 -5.35
C ILE A 10 -6.55 6.05 -5.04
N ILE A 11 -5.71 7.06 -5.28
CA ILE A 11 -6.15 8.44 -5.27
C ILE A 11 -6.60 8.78 -6.70
N ASP A 12 -7.86 9.13 -6.89
CA ASP A 12 -8.35 9.62 -8.17
C ASP A 12 -7.59 10.92 -8.53
N PRO A 13 -6.85 10.96 -9.65
CA PRO A 13 -6.06 12.14 -10.02
C PRO A 13 -6.91 13.38 -10.31
N ILE A 14 -8.22 13.22 -10.57
CA ILE A 14 -9.11 14.35 -10.87
C ILE A 14 -9.74 14.90 -9.59
N SER A 15 -10.38 14.06 -8.78
CA SER A 15 -11.08 14.50 -7.56
C SER A 15 -10.20 14.54 -6.30
N GLY A 16 -9.04 13.89 -6.33
CA GLY A 16 -8.15 13.72 -5.18
C GLY A 16 -8.71 12.79 -4.10
N LYS A 17 -9.82 12.10 -4.36
CA LYS A 17 -10.46 11.19 -3.40
C LYS A 17 -9.91 9.79 -3.52
N GLU A 18 -9.89 9.08 -2.39
CA GLU A 18 -9.59 7.65 -2.40
C GLU A 18 -10.73 6.87 -3.06
N VAL A 19 -10.37 6.01 -4.00
CA VAL A 19 -11.26 5.10 -4.71
C VAL A 19 -10.80 3.68 -4.43
N ASP A 20 -11.79 2.83 -4.12
CA ASP A 20 -11.58 1.41 -3.90
C ASP A 20 -11.72 0.66 -5.23
N ASP A 21 -10.62 0.10 -5.72
CA ASP A 21 -10.61 -0.75 -6.92
C ASP A 21 -10.21 -2.17 -6.51
N THR A 22 -11.19 -3.06 -6.49
CA THR A 22 -11.03 -4.45 -6.04
C THR A 22 -10.19 -5.32 -6.99
N SER A 23 -9.90 -4.81 -8.20
CA SER A 23 -9.02 -5.49 -9.16
C SER A 23 -7.53 -5.31 -8.86
N GLN A 24 -7.19 -4.39 -7.95
CA GLN A 24 -5.81 -4.07 -7.59
C GLN A 24 -5.21 -5.12 -6.67
N PHE A 25 -3.92 -5.35 -6.85
CA PHE A 25 -3.13 -6.20 -5.96
C PHE A 25 -1.79 -5.56 -5.64
N ILE A 26 -1.19 -6.01 -4.54
CA ILE A 26 0.16 -5.62 -4.16
C ILE A 26 1.15 -6.41 -5.02
N SER A 27 1.94 -5.71 -5.80
CA SER A 27 2.88 -6.31 -6.75
C SER A 27 4.25 -6.55 -6.11
N SER A 28 4.66 -5.72 -5.14
CA SER A 28 5.91 -5.92 -4.42
C SER A 28 5.90 -5.29 -3.02
N VAL A 29 6.70 -5.87 -2.13
CA VAL A 29 6.94 -5.39 -0.77
C VAL A 29 8.43 -5.45 -0.46
N CYS A 30 8.95 -4.45 0.23
CA CYS A 30 10.35 -4.37 0.64
C CYS A 30 10.45 -3.90 2.10
N TRP A 31 11.10 -4.70 2.93
CA TRP A 31 11.33 -4.39 4.33
C TRP A 31 12.67 -3.69 4.54
N ARG A 32 12.68 -2.59 5.30
CA ARG A 32 13.94 -1.96 5.71
C ARG A 32 14.37 -2.54 7.06
N GLY A 33 15.27 -3.53 7.04
CA GLY A 33 15.68 -4.33 8.20
C GLY A 33 16.08 -3.57 9.48
N GLN A 34 16.58 -2.34 9.36
CA GLN A 34 17.01 -1.51 10.51
C GLN A 34 15.90 -0.66 11.14
N THR A 35 14.68 -0.71 10.61
CA THR A 35 13.53 0.11 11.06
C THR A 35 12.25 -0.73 11.00
N SER A 36 11.19 -0.27 11.67
CA SER A 36 9.82 -0.82 11.53
C SER A 36 9.15 -0.47 10.18
N MET A 37 9.93 -0.11 9.17
CA MET A 37 9.45 0.55 7.96
C MET A 37 9.43 -0.39 6.75
N LEU A 38 8.34 -0.33 6.00
CA LEU A 38 8.00 -1.13 4.84
C LEU A 38 7.69 -0.22 3.66
N LEU A 39 8.18 -0.59 2.48
CA LEU A 39 7.75 -0.06 1.20
C LEU A 39 6.85 -1.09 0.51
N ALA A 40 5.71 -0.66 0.00
CA ALA A 40 4.81 -1.52 -0.76
C ALA A 40 4.33 -0.82 -2.04
N ALA A 41 4.30 -1.57 -3.14
CA ALA A 41 3.86 -1.11 -4.44
C ALA A 41 2.65 -1.93 -4.92
N SER A 42 1.69 -1.26 -5.57
CA SER A 42 0.52 -1.89 -6.18
C SER A 42 0.62 -1.99 -7.70
N SER A 43 -0.26 -2.79 -8.31
CA SER A 43 -0.42 -2.92 -9.76
C SER A 43 -0.80 -1.61 -10.49
N SER A 44 -1.34 -0.61 -9.78
CA SER A 44 -1.70 0.71 -10.30
C SER A 44 -0.55 1.71 -10.28
N GLY A 45 0.64 1.31 -9.82
CA GLY A 45 1.80 2.21 -9.72
C GLY A 45 1.80 3.07 -8.46
N ASN A 46 0.95 2.78 -7.46
CA ASN A 46 1.00 3.46 -6.16
C ASN A 46 2.12 2.86 -5.30
N ILE A 47 2.91 3.73 -4.66
CA ILE A 47 3.98 3.33 -3.74
C ILE A 47 3.68 3.98 -2.38
N LYS A 48 3.62 3.18 -1.31
CA LYS A 48 3.42 3.67 0.06
C LYS A 48 4.55 3.23 0.98
N PHE A 49 4.95 4.16 1.86
CA PHE A 49 5.75 3.88 3.05
C PHE A 49 4.80 3.58 4.21
N LEU A 50 5.05 2.47 4.88
CA LEU A 50 4.24 1.96 5.98
C LEU A 50 5.16 1.73 7.17
N GLU A 51 4.72 2.13 8.36
CA GLU A 51 5.35 1.75 9.62
C GLU A 51 4.54 0.61 10.22
N MET A 52 5.18 -0.52 10.56
CA MET A 52 4.52 -1.56 11.32
C MET A 52 4.62 -1.23 12.81
N VAL A 53 3.45 -1.06 13.42
CA VAL A 53 3.23 -0.87 14.86
C VAL A 53 2.51 -2.07 15.46
#